data_AF-A0A9P6DUN3-F1
#
_entry.id   AF-A0A9P6DUN3-F1
#
_cell.length_a   1.000
_cell.length_b   1.000
_cell.length_c   1.000
_cell.angle_alpha   90.00
_cell.angle_beta   90.00
_cell.angle_gamma   90.00
#
_symmetry.space_group_name_H-M   'P 1'
#
loop_
_entity.id
_entity.type
_entity.pdbx_description
1 polymer ?
#
loop_
_entity_poly.entity_id
_entity_poly.type
_entity_poly.pdbx_seq_one_letter_code
_entity_poly.pdbx_strand_id
1 'polypeptide(L)'
;MSADIERAQSRIAALEHVGQEFQTLLKNIEGLRDSLAEAQSLVTRYEALSRPPERRHASVATENVEPELPEQKETPPRPRKRPRQSSTVSKLSSDTPQPLSTQTGRNQSEVDWGDDIIKILDGELDDTLDIARHVGLGADPMLYTGKWYKRAQIHAVLGGNRQSVISKQANLKPDKGGRLGVQHIAMFAVISNPRVPTEPGANGEAFLGLTHEATIGTVGGISDIFEVFSDRSHQSSKDNVWKYMGTYRFTRAAPLTVREWKSLSDKVQESYATITRDRLHSGEDIPVIKKKYLSGEYKCPRLKLTCIGFHRTLQAHFGTAYKL
;
A
#
# COMPACT_ATOMS: atom_id res chain seq x y z
N MET A 1 -10.73 -10.70 -54.29
CA MET A 1 -10.96 -9.29 -54.67
C MET A 1 -12.25 -8.72 -54.08
N SER A 2 -13.46 -9.17 -54.44
CA SER A 2 -14.69 -8.56 -53.88
C SER A 2 -14.81 -8.71 -52.35
N ALA A 3 -14.51 -9.89 -51.81
CA ALA A 3 -14.62 -10.15 -50.36
C ALA A 3 -13.58 -9.39 -49.52
N ASP A 4 -12.39 -9.14 -50.07
CA ASP A 4 -11.31 -8.43 -49.37
C ASP A 4 -11.62 -6.94 -49.23
N ILE A 5 -12.27 -6.36 -50.25
CA ILE A 5 -12.75 -4.97 -50.23
C ILE A 5 -13.86 -4.80 -49.19
N GLU A 6 -14.81 -5.73 -49.13
CA GLU A 6 -15.91 -5.70 -48.17
C GLU A 6 -15.40 -5.82 -46.72
N ARG A 7 -14.42 -6.70 -46.46
CA ARG A 7 -13.75 -6.78 -45.14
C ARG A 7 -13.01 -5.50 -44.79
N ALA A 8 -12.30 -4.90 -45.75
CA ALA A 8 -11.59 -3.64 -45.52
C ALA A 8 -12.57 -2.50 -45.18
N GLN A 9 -13.70 -2.41 -45.90
CA GLN A 9 -14.75 -1.42 -45.63
C GLN A 9 -15.37 -1.62 -44.24
N SER A 10 -15.66 -2.86 -43.85
CA SER A 10 -16.17 -3.17 -42.51
C SER A 10 -15.18 -2.77 -41.40
N ARG A 11 -13.87 -2.94 -41.64
CA ARG A 11 -12.82 -2.52 -40.68
C ARG A 11 -12.71 -1.00 -40.56
N ILE A 12 -12.81 -0.28 -41.68
CA ILE A 12 -12.80 1.19 -41.69
C ILE A 12 -13.99 1.71 -40.88
N ALA A 13 -15.20 1.18 -41.13
CA ALA A 13 -16.39 1.59 -40.38
C ALA A 13 -16.27 1.34 -38.86
N ALA A 14 -15.68 0.20 -38.47
CA ALA A 14 -15.43 -0.09 -37.06
C ALA A 14 -14.42 0.90 -36.42
N LEU A 15 -13.35 1.26 -37.15
CA LEU A 15 -12.37 2.25 -36.68
C LEU A 15 -12.97 3.66 -36.59
N GLU A 16 -13.84 4.04 -37.51
CA GLU A 16 -14.58 5.31 -37.47
C GLU A 16 -15.49 5.38 -36.25
N HIS A 17 -16.19 4.29 -35.92
CA HIS A 17 -17.03 4.18 -34.72
C HIS A 17 -16.19 4.37 -33.43
N VAL A 18 -15.07 3.65 -33.31
CA VAL A 18 -14.14 3.80 -32.17
C VAL A 18 -13.60 5.23 -32.09
N GLY A 19 -13.30 5.86 -33.23
CA GLY A 19 -12.89 7.26 -33.29
C GLY A 19 -13.94 8.22 -32.74
N GLN A 20 -15.23 8.00 -33.05
CA GLN A 20 -16.33 8.81 -32.54
C GLN A 20 -16.55 8.64 -31.03
N GLU A 21 -16.42 7.41 -30.52
CA GLU A 21 -16.48 7.15 -29.07
C GLU A 21 -15.34 7.85 -28.33
N PHE A 22 -14.13 7.81 -28.89
CA PHE A 22 -12.96 8.49 -28.30
C PHE A 22 -13.13 10.01 -28.28
N GLN A 23 -13.66 10.61 -29.35
CA GLN A 23 -13.98 12.05 -29.38
C GLN A 23 -15.03 12.43 -28.34
N THR A 24 -16.04 11.58 -28.14
CA THR A 24 -17.07 11.77 -27.10
C THR A 24 -16.45 11.73 -25.71
N LEU A 25 -15.54 10.77 -25.45
CA LEU A 25 -14.81 10.67 -24.20
C LEU A 25 -13.97 11.92 -23.92
N LEU A 26 -13.23 12.42 -24.92
CA LEU A 26 -12.43 13.64 -24.80
C LEU A 26 -13.27 14.85 -24.40
N LYS A 27 -14.43 15.04 -25.06
CA LYS A 27 -15.36 16.12 -24.72
C LYS A 27 -15.88 16.02 -23.29
N ASN A 28 -16.15 14.81 -22.80
CA ASN A 28 -16.57 14.60 -21.42
C ASN A 28 -15.45 14.92 -20.41
N ILE A 29 -14.20 14.57 -20.74
CA ILE A 29 -13.02 14.91 -19.91
C ILE A 29 -12.83 16.42 -19.84
N GLU A 30 -12.99 17.14 -20.95
CA GLU A 30 -12.94 18.61 -20.97
C GLU A 30 -14.03 19.22 -20.08
N GLY A 31 -15.27 18.75 -20.17
CA GLY A 31 -16.35 19.21 -19.29
C GLY A 31 -16.10 18.96 -17.80
N LEU A 32 -15.50 17.81 -17.45
CA LEU A 32 -15.08 17.52 -16.08
C LEU A 32 -13.94 18.43 -15.60
N ARG A 33 -12.98 18.76 -16.47
CA ARG A 33 -11.89 19.70 -16.16
C ARG A 33 -12.44 21.08 -15.84
N ASP A 34 -13.38 21.57 -16.63
CA ASP A 34 -13.99 22.89 -16.42
C ASP A 34 -14.81 22.92 -15.11
N SER A 35 -15.55 21.85 -14.82
CA SER A 35 -16.28 21.68 -13.56
C SER A 35 -15.34 21.66 -12.34
N LEU A 36 -14.18 21.02 -12.47
CA LEU A 36 -13.16 20.98 -11.41
C LEU A 36 -12.57 22.38 -11.15
N ALA A 37 -12.30 23.16 -12.21
CA ALA A 37 -11.80 24.52 -12.09
C ALA A 37 -12.81 25.44 -11.36
N GLU A 38 -14.11 25.30 -11.65
CA GLU A 38 -15.17 26.01 -10.93
C GLU A 38 -15.21 25.62 -9.44
N ALA A 39 -15.15 24.32 -9.14
CA ALA A 39 -15.13 23.84 -7.76
C ALA A 39 -13.91 24.37 -6.98
N GLN A 40 -12.72 24.42 -7.61
CA GLN A 40 -11.52 24.99 -7.00
C GLN A 40 -11.69 26.49 -6.68
N SER A 41 -12.30 27.25 -7.59
CA SER A 41 -12.61 28.67 -7.38
C SER A 41 -13.53 28.88 -6.16
N LEU A 42 -14.56 28.03 -6.02
CA LEU A 42 -15.47 28.07 -4.86
C LEU A 42 -14.76 27.77 -3.54
N VAL A 43 -13.85 26.78 -3.52
CA VAL A 43 -13.04 26.47 -2.33
C VAL A 43 -12.18 27.67 -1.93
N THR A 44 -11.47 28.28 -2.89
CA THR A 44 -10.65 29.48 -2.61
C THR A 44 -11.49 30.64 -2.06
N ARG A 45 -12.69 30.85 -2.60
CA ARG A 45 -13.62 31.89 -2.10
C ARG A 45 -14.10 31.60 -0.69
N TYR A 46 -14.42 30.34 -0.39
CA TYR A 46 -14.85 29.93 0.95
C TYR A 46 -13.73 30.08 1.98
N GLU A 47 -12.49 29.73 1.61
CA GLU A 47 -11.31 29.94 2.46
C GLU A 47 -11.07 31.42 2.75
N ALA A 48 -11.24 32.30 1.76
CA ALA A 48 -11.10 33.74 1.95
C ALA A 48 -12.15 34.31 2.93
N LEU A 49 -13.40 33.83 2.87
CA LEU A 49 -14.47 34.23 3.78
C LEU A 49 -14.32 33.64 5.19
N SER A 50 -13.72 32.46 5.29
CA SER A 50 -13.53 31.76 6.57
C SER A 50 -12.31 32.24 7.35
N ARG A 51 -11.42 33.04 6.73
CA ARG A 51 -10.32 33.67 7.45
C ARG A 51 -10.90 34.65 8.47
N PRO A 52 -10.63 34.48 9.78
CA PRO A 52 -11.04 35.45 10.76
C PRO A 52 -10.43 36.81 10.38
N PRO A 53 -11.18 37.91 10.52
CA PRO A 53 -10.65 39.23 10.21
C PRO A 53 -9.37 39.41 11.00
N GLU A 54 -8.26 39.67 10.28
CA GLU A 54 -6.97 39.95 10.91
C GLU A 54 -7.23 41.00 11.98
N ARG A 55 -7.03 40.60 13.25
CA ARG A 55 -7.03 41.55 14.36
C ARG A 55 -5.92 42.52 14.02
N ARG A 56 -6.30 43.69 13.49
CA ARG A 56 -5.41 44.84 13.40
C ARG A 56 -4.98 45.09 14.83
N HIS A 57 -3.79 44.61 15.17
CA HIS A 57 -3.15 44.93 16.41
C HIS A 57 -2.96 46.45 16.38
N ALA A 58 -3.93 47.17 16.95
CA ALA A 58 -3.72 48.54 17.35
C ALA A 58 -2.44 48.52 18.18
N SER A 59 -1.42 49.22 17.70
CA SER A 59 -0.11 49.31 18.32
C SER A 59 -0.29 50.00 19.67
N VAL A 60 -0.64 49.23 20.69
CA VAL A 60 -0.60 49.68 22.07
C VAL A 60 0.89 49.76 22.39
N ALA A 61 1.38 50.99 22.52
CA ALA A 61 2.70 51.29 23.03
C ALA A 61 2.84 50.62 24.41
N THR A 62 3.54 49.48 24.46
CA THR A 62 3.97 48.87 25.70
C THR A 62 5.15 49.66 26.23
N GLU A 63 4.90 50.39 27.31
CA GLU A 63 5.89 50.96 28.20
C GLU A 63 6.81 49.83 28.71
N ASN A 64 8.12 50.03 28.56
CA ASN A 64 9.14 49.10 29.02
C ASN A 64 9.11 49.00 30.54
N VAL A 65 8.61 47.88 31.06
CA VAL A 65 8.86 47.46 32.45
C VAL A 65 9.76 46.24 32.38
N GLU A 66 11.01 46.46 32.78
CA GLU A 66 12.09 45.48 32.91
C GLU A 66 11.74 44.46 34.02
N PRO A 67 11.62 43.15 33.71
CA PRO A 67 11.36 42.16 34.73
C PRO A 67 12.68 41.69 35.37
N GLU A 68 12.81 41.91 36.68
CA GLU A 68 13.84 41.30 37.51
C GLU A 68 13.78 39.76 37.42
N LEU A 69 14.92 39.16 37.07
CA LEU A 69 15.12 37.71 37.03
C LEU A 69 15.16 37.13 38.45
N PRO A 70 14.37 36.09 38.77
CA PRO A 70 14.56 35.33 39.99
C PRO A 70 15.75 34.37 39.89
N GLU A 71 16.56 34.36 40.94
CA GLU A 71 17.77 33.56 41.15
C GLU A 71 17.59 32.07 40.80
N GLN A 72 18.52 31.57 40.00
CA GLN A 72 18.65 30.15 39.68
C GLN A 72 19.18 29.38 40.89
N LYS A 73 18.34 28.50 41.47
CA LYS A 73 18.78 27.47 42.43
C LYS A 73 19.55 26.37 41.69
N GLU A 74 20.83 26.24 42.04
CA GLU A 74 21.73 25.19 41.61
C GLU A 74 21.18 23.79 41.94
N THR A 75 21.13 22.93 40.92
CA THR A 75 20.77 21.50 41.07
C THR A 75 22.05 20.65 41.13
N PRO A 76 22.13 19.64 42.02
CA PRO A 76 23.35 18.87 42.24
C PRO A 76 23.70 17.92 41.08
N PRO A 77 24.99 17.59 40.89
CA PRO A 77 25.47 16.84 39.73
C PRO A 77 25.08 15.35 39.78
N ARG A 78 24.53 14.85 38.67
CA ARG A 78 24.26 13.42 38.45
C ARG A 78 25.57 12.61 38.29
N PRO A 79 25.64 11.38 38.82
CA PRO A 79 26.83 10.52 38.72
C PRO A 79 27.07 10.02 37.28
N ARG A 80 28.32 10.17 36.84
CA ARG A 80 28.85 9.69 35.54
C ARG A 80 28.79 8.16 35.46
N LYS A 81 28.14 7.63 34.41
CA LYS A 81 28.25 6.22 34.02
C LYS A 81 29.61 5.95 33.37
N ARG A 82 30.30 4.92 33.86
CA ARG A 82 31.62 4.45 33.39
C ARG A 82 31.57 3.99 31.91
N PRO A 83 32.63 4.24 31.11
CA PRO A 83 32.78 3.64 29.79
C PRO A 83 33.16 2.16 29.92
N ARG A 84 32.51 1.30 29.13
CA ARG A 84 32.89 -0.11 28.96
C ARG A 84 34.08 -0.19 28.03
N GLN A 85 35.07 -0.97 28.44
CA GLN A 85 36.33 -1.22 27.75
C GLN A 85 36.10 -1.91 26.39
N SER A 86 36.83 -1.41 25.41
CA SER A 86 37.11 -1.99 24.10
C SER A 86 38.06 -3.18 24.21
N SER A 87 37.81 -4.22 23.41
CA SER A 87 38.79 -5.23 23.03
C SER A 87 38.91 -5.27 21.51
N THR A 88 40.12 -4.92 21.04
CA THR A 88 40.95 -5.45 19.93
C THR A 88 40.44 -6.80 19.36
N VAL A 89 40.51 -7.17 18.07
CA VAL A 89 41.67 -7.26 17.15
C VAL A 89 41.16 -7.50 15.70
N SER A 90 41.85 -6.93 14.70
CA SER A 90 42.40 -7.63 13.50
C SER A 90 42.32 -6.85 12.19
N LYS A 91 43.51 -6.71 11.60
CA LYS A 91 43.88 -6.20 10.28
C LYS A 91 43.42 -7.16 9.18
N LEU A 92 43.08 -6.68 7.97
CA LEU A 92 43.85 -6.94 6.73
C LEU A 92 43.18 -6.37 5.46
N SER A 93 44.06 -5.90 4.56
CA SER A 93 44.00 -5.78 3.11
C SER A 93 43.09 -4.75 2.42
N SER A 94 43.79 -3.80 1.79
CA SER A 94 43.41 -2.94 0.68
C SER A 94 43.52 -3.71 -0.64
N ASP A 95 42.46 -3.68 -1.46
CA ASP A 95 42.55 -4.01 -2.89
C ASP A 95 41.97 -2.87 -3.73
N THR A 96 42.78 -2.47 -4.71
CA THR A 96 42.59 -1.39 -5.67
C THR A 96 41.61 -1.82 -6.79
N PRO A 97 40.70 -0.95 -7.26
CA PRO A 97 39.75 -1.30 -8.33
C PRO A 97 40.38 -1.23 -9.73
N GLN A 98 40.10 -2.24 -10.56
CA GLN A 98 40.29 -2.19 -12.02
C GLN A 98 39.05 -1.59 -12.73
N PRO A 99 39.22 -0.84 -13.83
CA PRO A 99 38.12 -0.32 -14.63
C PRO A 99 37.59 -1.35 -15.63
N LEU A 100 36.27 -1.56 -15.65
CA LEU A 100 35.58 -2.42 -16.62
C LEU A 100 34.97 -1.59 -17.76
N SER A 101 35.58 -1.78 -18.93
CA SER A 101 35.07 -1.73 -20.30
C SER A 101 33.57 -1.45 -20.52
N THR A 102 33.30 -0.42 -21.31
CA THR A 102 32.04 -0.13 -22.00
C THR A 102 31.87 -1.03 -23.23
N GLN A 103 30.79 -1.83 -23.28
CA GLN A 103 30.27 -2.41 -24.52
C GLN A 103 28.82 -1.97 -24.72
N THR A 104 28.65 -1.01 -25.63
CA THR A 104 27.41 -0.66 -26.32
C THR A 104 27.13 -1.66 -27.44
N GLY A 105 25.91 -2.17 -27.52
CA GLY A 105 25.39 -2.82 -28.73
C GLY A 105 24.36 -3.89 -28.45
N ARG A 106 23.06 -3.55 -28.59
CA ARG A 106 22.06 -4.54 -29.00
C ARG A 106 20.91 -3.85 -29.74
N ASN A 107 20.67 -4.40 -30.93
CA ASN A 107 19.76 -3.94 -31.95
C ASN A 107 18.30 -4.02 -31.48
N GLN A 108 17.53 -2.95 -31.73
CA GLN A 108 16.07 -3.00 -31.68
C GLN A 108 15.61 -3.76 -32.93
N SER A 109 15.10 -4.98 -32.74
CA SER A 109 14.29 -5.65 -33.76
C SER A 109 12.91 -5.01 -33.75
N GLU A 110 12.48 -4.57 -34.93
CA GLU A 110 11.14 -4.08 -35.24
C GLU A 110 10.11 -5.14 -34.83
N VAL A 111 9.18 -4.80 -33.94
CA VAL A 111 8.13 -5.71 -33.46
C VAL A 111 6.98 -5.65 -34.46
N ASP A 112 6.60 -6.81 -35.01
CA ASP A 112 5.46 -6.98 -35.92
C ASP A 112 4.15 -7.00 -35.11
N TRP A 113 3.28 -6.02 -35.35
CA TRP A 113 2.05 -5.77 -34.59
C TRP A 113 0.81 -6.48 -35.15
N GLY A 114 0.95 -7.20 -36.27
CA GLY A 114 -0.18 -7.74 -37.03
C GLY A 114 -1.03 -8.75 -36.27
N ASP A 115 -0.39 -9.70 -35.59
CA ASP A 115 -1.07 -10.86 -35.00
C ASP A 115 -1.71 -10.57 -33.63
N ASP A 116 -1.17 -9.61 -32.88
CA ASP A 116 -1.63 -9.33 -31.52
C ASP A 116 -2.86 -8.41 -31.50
N ILE A 117 -3.05 -7.58 -32.52
CA ILE A 117 -4.29 -6.79 -32.70
C ILE A 117 -5.47 -7.71 -33.02
N ILE A 118 -5.23 -8.81 -33.74
CA ILE A 118 -6.27 -9.78 -34.12
C ILE A 118 -6.82 -10.49 -32.87
N LYS A 119 -5.94 -10.95 -31.96
CA LYS A 119 -6.34 -11.62 -30.71
C LYS A 119 -7.14 -10.73 -29.75
N ILE A 120 -6.85 -9.43 -29.73
CA ILE A 120 -7.59 -8.44 -28.93
C ILE A 120 -9.01 -8.24 -29.47
N LEU A 121 -9.16 -8.17 -30.80
CA LEU A 121 -10.46 -7.98 -31.44
C LEU A 121 -11.34 -9.23 -31.37
N ASP A 122 -10.74 -10.42 -31.34
CA ASP A 122 -11.46 -11.70 -31.25
C ASP A 122 -11.88 -12.07 -29.81
N GLY A 123 -11.59 -11.22 -28.82
CA GLY A 123 -12.01 -11.42 -27.43
C GLY A 123 -11.28 -12.56 -26.69
N GLU A 124 -10.12 -13.00 -27.20
CA GLU A 124 -9.34 -14.09 -26.61
C GLU A 124 -8.51 -13.64 -25.39
N LEU A 125 -8.38 -12.33 -25.13
CA LEU A 125 -7.75 -11.77 -23.93
C LEU A 125 -8.81 -11.26 -22.94
N ASP A 126 -9.08 -12.03 -21.90
CA ASP A 126 -10.19 -11.81 -20.96
C ASP A 126 -9.81 -10.99 -19.70
N ASP A 127 -8.64 -10.32 -19.69
CA ASP A 127 -8.18 -9.55 -18.53
C ASP A 127 -7.44 -8.26 -18.92
N THR A 128 -7.89 -7.13 -18.36
CA THR A 128 -7.28 -5.80 -18.50
C THR A 128 -5.78 -5.78 -18.14
N LEU A 129 -5.34 -6.71 -17.29
CA LEU A 129 -3.96 -6.92 -16.87
C LEU A 129 -3.11 -7.64 -17.92
N ASP A 130 -3.69 -8.59 -18.67
CA ASP A 130 -3.00 -9.27 -19.76
C ASP A 130 -2.92 -8.39 -21.01
N ILE A 131 -3.94 -7.55 -21.22
CA ILE A 131 -3.88 -6.46 -22.21
C ILE A 131 -2.74 -5.52 -21.81
N ALA A 132 -2.71 -4.98 -20.59
CA ALA A 132 -1.63 -4.08 -20.14
C ALA A 132 -0.21 -4.70 -20.22
N ARG A 133 -0.07 -6.02 -20.03
CA ARG A 133 1.19 -6.75 -20.26
C ARG A 133 1.54 -6.88 -21.75
N HIS A 134 0.56 -7.11 -22.62
CA HIS A 134 0.78 -7.28 -24.06
C HIS A 134 0.98 -5.94 -24.80
N VAL A 135 0.21 -4.89 -24.51
CA VAL A 135 0.36 -3.58 -25.20
C VAL A 135 1.56 -2.76 -24.75
N GLY A 136 2.43 -3.29 -23.89
CA GLY A 136 3.60 -2.54 -23.40
C GLY A 136 3.24 -1.27 -22.62
N LEU A 137 1.96 -1.11 -22.22
CA LEU A 137 1.46 -0.04 -21.38
C LEU A 137 1.81 -0.32 -19.91
N GLY A 138 3.12 -0.39 -19.63
CA GLY A 138 3.70 0.13 -18.40
C GLY A 138 3.25 -0.46 -17.07
N ALA A 139 2.94 -1.75 -16.99
CA ALA A 139 3.40 -2.51 -15.83
C ALA A 139 4.85 -2.92 -16.13
N ASP A 140 5.80 -1.99 -15.98
CA ASP A 140 7.22 -2.25 -16.23
C ASP A 140 7.64 -3.54 -15.47
N PRO A 141 7.85 -4.67 -16.18
CA PRO A 141 8.11 -5.95 -15.53
C PRO A 141 9.43 -5.93 -14.73
N MET A 142 10.29 -4.92 -14.98
CA MET A 142 11.58 -4.76 -14.31
C MET A 142 11.52 -4.18 -12.89
N LEU A 143 10.39 -3.67 -12.41
CA LEU A 143 10.34 -3.01 -11.09
C LEU A 143 10.00 -3.95 -9.92
N TYR A 144 9.74 -5.23 -10.18
CA TYR A 144 9.60 -6.21 -9.11
C TYR A 144 10.94 -6.67 -8.58
N THR A 145 11.29 -6.16 -7.40
CA THR A 145 12.54 -6.54 -6.76
C THR A 145 12.55 -8.01 -6.32
N GLY A 146 11.37 -8.64 -6.16
CA GLY A 146 11.24 -10.01 -5.65
C GLY A 146 11.80 -10.19 -4.23
N LYS A 147 12.27 -9.11 -3.60
CA LYS A 147 13.05 -9.11 -2.37
C LYS A 147 12.14 -9.29 -1.17
N TRP A 148 12.71 -9.93 -0.16
CA TRP A 148 12.10 -10.14 1.14
C TRP A 148 12.78 -9.24 2.16
N TYR A 149 11.99 -8.64 3.04
CA TYR A 149 12.43 -7.63 4.00
C TYR A 149 12.09 -8.08 5.42
N LYS A 150 13.03 -7.91 6.35
CA LYS A 150 12.72 -8.03 7.77
C LYS A 150 11.77 -6.89 8.16
N ARG A 151 10.87 -7.17 9.09
CA ARG A 151 9.93 -6.16 9.63
C ARG A 151 10.65 -4.89 10.11
N ALA A 152 11.83 -5.04 10.71
CA ALA A 152 12.65 -3.90 11.14
C ALA A 152 13.09 -2.99 9.98
N GLN A 153 13.37 -3.53 8.80
CA GLN A 153 13.73 -2.74 7.61
C GLN A 153 12.52 -1.96 7.10
N ILE A 154 11.35 -2.59 7.06
CA ILE A 154 10.10 -1.92 6.67
C ILE A 154 9.81 -0.74 7.62
N HIS A 155 9.92 -0.95 8.93
CA HIS A 155 9.73 0.13 9.90
C HIS A 155 10.83 1.21 9.85
N ALA A 156 12.06 0.86 9.46
CA ALA A 156 13.11 1.86 9.29
C ALA A 156 12.77 2.86 8.18
N VAL A 157 12.14 2.37 7.10
CA VAL A 157 11.71 3.15 5.93
C VAL A 157 10.39 3.89 6.20
N LEU A 158 9.36 3.18 6.66
CA LEU A 158 8.00 3.71 6.74
C LEU A 158 7.65 4.31 8.11
N GLY A 159 8.43 4.00 9.14
CA GLY A 159 8.09 4.31 10.53
C GLY A 159 7.12 3.30 11.16
N GLY A 160 6.53 3.67 12.30
CA GLY A 160 5.50 2.89 12.99
C GLY A 160 5.98 2.04 14.18
N ASN A 161 5.02 1.52 14.92
CA ASN A 161 5.24 0.63 16.07
C ASN A 161 5.32 -0.84 15.62
N ARG A 162 6.19 -1.64 16.25
CA ARG A 162 6.55 -3.03 15.88
C ARG A 162 5.38 -4.02 15.90
N GLN A 163 4.21 -3.64 16.41
CA GLN A 163 3.11 -4.55 16.71
C GLN A 163 1.92 -4.48 15.72
N SER A 164 1.78 -3.38 14.98
CA SER A 164 0.56 -3.10 14.21
C SER A 164 0.52 -3.86 12.86
N VAL A 165 -0.57 -4.61 12.62
CA VAL A 165 -0.92 -5.29 11.35
C VAL A 165 -1.49 -4.30 10.33
N ILE A 166 -2.17 -3.25 10.78
CA ILE A 166 -2.74 -2.19 9.94
C ILE A 166 -2.44 -0.85 10.61
N SER A 167 -1.58 -0.05 9.99
CA SER A 167 -1.16 1.25 10.52
C SER A 167 -1.70 2.38 9.64
N LYS A 168 -2.49 3.29 10.23
CA LYS A 168 -2.86 4.58 9.61
C LYS A 168 -1.74 5.61 9.81
N GLN A 169 -1.69 6.63 8.95
CA GLN A 169 -0.67 7.68 8.93
C GLN A 169 -0.44 8.34 10.29
N ALA A 170 -1.49 8.52 11.11
CA ALA A 170 -1.39 9.06 12.46
C ALA A 170 -0.45 8.26 13.39
N ASN A 171 -0.21 6.98 13.08
CA ASN A 171 0.71 6.09 13.81
C ASN A 171 2.07 5.93 13.11
N LEU A 172 2.23 6.51 11.91
CA LEU A 172 3.53 6.59 11.24
C LEU A 172 4.24 7.84 11.72
N LYS A 173 5.57 7.77 11.82
CA LYS A 173 6.38 8.96 12.07
C LYS A 173 6.16 9.92 10.88
N PRO A 174 5.60 11.13 11.08
CA PRO A 174 5.19 12.02 10.00
C PRO A 174 6.32 12.30 8.99
N ASP A 175 7.54 12.31 9.53
CA ASP A 175 8.82 12.51 8.86
C ASP A 175 9.25 11.38 7.91
N LYS A 176 8.68 10.16 8.01
CA LYS A 176 9.11 9.01 7.21
C LYS A 176 8.07 8.53 6.22
N GLY A 177 6.91 8.06 6.70
CA GLY A 177 5.82 7.60 5.83
C GLY A 177 5.26 8.74 4.95
N GLY A 178 5.12 9.93 5.53
CA GLY A 178 4.62 11.12 4.82
C GLY A 178 5.51 11.56 3.67
N ARG A 179 6.85 11.49 3.82
CA ARG A 179 7.79 11.82 2.73
C ARG A 179 7.69 10.89 1.54
N LEU A 180 7.26 9.65 1.78
CA LEU A 180 7.07 8.65 0.73
C LEU A 180 5.65 8.67 0.16
N GLY A 181 4.75 9.52 0.66
CA GLY A 181 3.33 9.52 0.25
C GLY A 181 2.54 8.33 0.78
N VAL A 182 3.11 7.53 1.69
CA VAL A 182 2.47 6.33 2.22
C VAL A 182 1.58 6.70 3.41
N GLN A 183 0.26 6.61 3.19
CA GLN A 183 -0.74 6.93 4.21
C GLN A 183 -1.09 5.71 5.07
N HIS A 184 -1.21 4.54 4.45
CA HIS A 184 -1.66 3.34 5.14
C HIS A 184 -0.84 2.12 4.73
N ILE A 185 -0.52 1.28 5.72
CA ILE A 185 0.22 0.03 5.49
C ILE A 185 -0.54 -1.12 6.14
N ALA A 186 -0.66 -2.22 5.43
CA ALA A 186 -1.19 -3.48 5.92
C ALA A 186 -0.12 -4.58 5.80
N MET A 187 0.08 -5.35 6.88
CA MET A 187 1.04 -6.44 6.95
C MET A 187 0.30 -7.73 7.30
N PHE A 188 0.06 -8.60 6.32
CA PHE A 188 -0.67 -9.85 6.53
C PHE A 188 0.27 -11.06 6.68
N ALA A 189 0.10 -11.80 7.77
CA ALA A 189 0.73 -13.11 7.88
C ALA A 189 -0.11 -14.14 7.12
N VAL A 190 0.48 -14.85 6.16
CA VAL A 190 -0.19 -15.85 5.32
C VAL A 190 -0.76 -16.99 6.17
N ILE A 191 -0.09 -17.32 7.28
CA ILE A 191 -0.55 -18.37 8.19
C ILE A 191 -1.90 -18.08 8.84
N SER A 192 -2.19 -16.81 9.16
CA SER A 192 -3.49 -16.42 9.71
C SER A 192 -4.44 -15.99 8.59
N ASN A 193 -3.93 -15.52 7.47
CA ASN A 193 -4.74 -15.06 6.35
C ASN A 193 -4.36 -15.84 5.08
N PRO A 194 -4.82 -17.09 4.92
CA PRO A 194 -4.39 -17.97 3.82
C PRO A 194 -4.83 -17.50 2.43
N ARG A 195 -5.73 -16.52 2.33
CA ARG A 195 -6.25 -15.98 1.07
C ARG A 195 -5.65 -14.62 0.68
N VAL A 196 -4.67 -14.10 1.42
CA VAL A 196 -4.01 -12.83 1.07
C VAL A 196 -3.10 -13.02 -0.15
N PRO A 197 -2.78 -11.94 -0.88
CA PRO A 197 -1.83 -11.99 -1.98
C PRO A 197 -0.49 -12.57 -1.51
N THR A 198 -0.11 -13.71 -2.10
CA THR A 198 1.20 -14.37 -1.91
C THR A 198 2.17 -13.98 -3.02
N GLU A 199 1.63 -13.53 -4.15
CA GLU A 199 2.35 -12.95 -5.25
C GLU A 199 2.02 -11.47 -5.36
N PRO A 200 3.02 -10.63 -5.64
CA PRO A 200 2.75 -9.23 -5.85
C PRO A 200 1.83 -9.01 -7.06
N GLY A 201 0.93 -8.02 -6.94
CA GLY A 201 -0.04 -7.69 -7.98
C GLY A 201 -1.30 -8.56 -7.96
N ALA A 202 -1.26 -9.72 -7.31
CA ALA A 202 -2.39 -10.62 -7.23
C ALA A 202 -3.50 -10.07 -6.32
N ASN A 203 -4.75 -10.25 -6.71
CA ASN A 203 -5.88 -9.97 -5.83
C ASN A 203 -5.95 -11.02 -4.70
N GLY A 204 -6.68 -10.70 -3.63
CA GLY A 204 -6.87 -11.64 -2.54
C GLY A 204 -7.96 -11.24 -1.56
N GLU A 205 -7.98 -11.94 -0.42
CA GLU A 205 -8.89 -11.68 0.68
C GLU A 205 -8.11 -11.66 2.00
N ALA A 206 -8.45 -10.72 2.88
CA ALA A 206 -7.95 -10.70 4.26
C ALA A 206 -9.11 -10.94 5.22
N PHE A 207 -8.80 -11.64 6.31
CA PHE A 207 -9.74 -11.94 7.37
C PHE A 207 -9.42 -11.03 8.57
N LEU A 208 -10.38 -10.25 9.03
CA LEU A 208 -10.14 -9.34 10.15
C LEU A 208 -10.59 -9.98 11.46
N GLY A 209 -9.81 -9.80 12.52
CA GLY A 209 -10.31 -10.02 13.88
C GLY A 209 -11.40 -9.00 14.23
N LEU A 210 -12.29 -9.35 15.17
CA LEU A 210 -13.54 -8.65 15.54
C LEU A 210 -13.44 -7.14 15.85
N THR A 211 -12.25 -6.55 15.97
CA THR A 211 -12.06 -5.13 16.35
C THR A 211 -11.58 -4.22 15.21
N HIS A 212 -11.08 -4.77 14.11
CA HIS A 212 -10.58 -3.94 13.01
C HIS A 212 -11.68 -3.40 12.09
N GLU A 213 -12.91 -3.93 12.18
CA GLU A 213 -14.05 -3.36 11.46
C GLU A 213 -14.32 -1.91 11.88
N ALA A 214 -14.16 -1.57 13.16
CA ALA A 214 -14.31 -0.20 13.61
C ALA A 214 -13.24 0.71 12.99
N THR A 215 -12.00 0.23 12.78
CA THR A 215 -10.90 1.03 12.22
C THR A 215 -11.00 1.21 10.70
N ILE A 216 -11.55 0.23 9.98
CA ILE A 216 -11.69 0.23 8.52
C ILE A 216 -13.09 0.72 8.10
N GLY A 217 -14.02 0.86 9.05
CA GLY A 217 -15.44 1.08 8.77
C GLY A 217 -16.13 2.21 9.54
N THR A 218 -15.42 3.11 10.24
CA THR A 218 -16.11 4.25 10.90
C THR A 218 -16.49 5.41 9.97
N VAL A 219 -16.04 5.43 8.70
CA VAL A 219 -16.44 6.50 7.77
C VAL A 219 -17.02 5.84 6.51
N GLY A 220 -18.34 5.96 6.36
CA GLY A 220 -19.15 5.27 5.38
C GLY A 220 -18.56 5.29 3.97
N GLY A 221 -18.31 4.10 3.43
CA GLY A 221 -18.17 3.88 1.98
C GLY A 221 -16.79 4.14 1.37
N ILE A 222 -15.79 4.60 2.13
CA ILE A 222 -14.46 4.85 1.54
C ILE A 222 -13.65 3.57 1.54
N SER A 223 -13.35 3.09 0.34
CA SER A 223 -12.34 2.07 0.12
C SER A 223 -10.97 2.64 0.45
N ASP A 224 -10.43 2.28 1.61
CA ASP A 224 -9.09 2.72 2.01
C ASP A 224 -8.04 2.07 1.09
N ILE A 225 -7.05 2.86 0.66
CA ILE A 225 -5.91 2.41 -0.13
C ILE A 225 -4.76 2.09 0.82
N PHE A 226 -4.23 0.87 0.75
CA PHE A 226 -3.12 0.41 1.59
C PHE A 226 -1.95 -0.09 0.76
N GLU A 227 -0.76 0.17 1.28
CA GLU A 227 0.46 -0.54 0.88
C GLU A 227 0.50 -1.89 1.59
N VAL A 228 0.42 -2.97 0.83
CA VAL A 228 0.29 -4.33 1.37
C VAL A 228 1.63 -5.05 1.36
N PHE A 229 1.94 -5.67 2.51
CA PHE A 229 3.03 -6.61 2.66
C PHE A 229 2.48 -7.94 3.14
N SER A 230 2.97 -9.05 2.58
CA SER A 230 2.66 -10.39 3.09
C SER A 230 3.94 -11.14 3.44
N ASP A 231 3.90 -11.99 4.46
CA ASP A 231 5.04 -12.82 4.82
C ASP A 231 5.10 -14.12 4.00
N ARG A 232 6.24 -14.81 4.06
CA ARG A 232 6.40 -16.16 3.46
C ARG A 232 5.96 -17.26 4.42
N SER A 233 5.78 -16.93 5.71
CA SER A 233 5.91 -17.90 6.78
C SER A 233 4.59 -18.64 7.01
N HIS A 234 4.61 -19.95 6.77
CA HIS A 234 3.66 -20.89 7.37
C HIS A 234 4.07 -21.29 8.81
N GLN A 235 5.15 -20.71 9.35
CA GLN A 235 5.72 -21.02 10.65
C GLN A 235 6.04 -19.75 11.43
N SER A 236 5.71 -19.74 12.73
CA SER A 236 5.90 -18.61 13.64
C SER A 236 7.38 -18.42 14.03
N SER A 237 8.25 -18.08 13.08
CA SER A 237 9.66 -17.85 13.38
C SER A 237 9.92 -16.38 13.72
N LYS A 238 10.96 -16.14 14.53
CA LYS A 238 11.44 -14.79 14.86
C LYS A 238 11.98 -14.04 13.64
N ASP A 239 12.15 -14.71 12.51
CA ASP A 239 12.69 -14.19 11.26
C ASP A 239 11.62 -14.06 10.17
N ASN A 240 10.40 -13.67 10.53
CA ASN A 240 9.38 -13.39 9.53
C ASN A 240 9.87 -12.30 8.57
N VAL A 241 10.08 -12.73 7.33
CA VAL A 241 10.40 -11.88 6.19
C VAL A 241 9.14 -11.59 5.40
N TRP A 242 9.05 -10.36 4.92
CA TRP A 242 7.86 -9.76 4.33
C TRP A 242 8.18 -9.28 2.92
N LYS A 243 7.24 -9.42 2.00
CA LYS A 243 7.37 -8.97 0.62
C LYS A 243 6.31 -7.92 0.35
N TYR A 244 6.70 -6.84 -0.31
CA TYR A 244 5.76 -5.82 -0.77
C TYR A 244 4.93 -6.40 -1.93
N MET A 245 3.62 -6.43 -1.74
CA MET A 245 2.67 -7.02 -2.70
C MET A 245 2.05 -5.98 -3.63
N GLY A 246 2.13 -4.69 -3.29
CA GLY A 246 1.58 -3.58 -4.08
C GLY A 246 0.67 -2.64 -3.29
N THR A 247 0.00 -1.77 -4.03
CA THR A 247 -1.00 -0.83 -3.54
C THR A 247 -2.39 -1.41 -3.79
N TYR A 248 -3.20 -1.52 -2.74
CA TYR A 248 -4.47 -2.22 -2.79
C TYR A 248 -5.62 -1.36 -2.31
N ARG A 249 -6.75 -1.48 -3.00
CA ARG A 249 -8.04 -1.00 -2.54
C ARG A 249 -8.68 -2.06 -1.66
N PHE A 250 -9.03 -1.70 -0.43
CA PHE A 250 -9.72 -2.59 0.49
C PHE A 250 -11.23 -2.36 0.38
N THR A 251 -11.98 -3.43 0.15
CA THR A 251 -13.45 -3.39 0.10
C THR A 251 -14.03 -4.43 1.04
N ARG A 252 -15.11 -4.09 1.74
CA ARG A 252 -15.77 -5.05 2.64
C ARG A 252 -16.45 -6.12 1.80
N ALA A 253 -16.15 -7.39 2.09
CA ALA A 253 -16.84 -8.52 1.51
C ALA A 253 -17.83 -9.11 2.53
N ALA A 254 -18.73 -9.97 2.06
CA ALA A 254 -19.57 -10.74 2.97
C ALA A 254 -18.68 -11.55 3.94
N PRO A 255 -19.01 -11.60 5.25
CA PRO A 255 -18.31 -12.45 6.20
C PRO A 255 -18.24 -13.91 5.71
N LEU A 256 -17.24 -14.66 6.18
CA LEU A 256 -17.13 -16.08 5.82
C LEU A 256 -18.39 -16.84 6.24
N THR A 257 -18.86 -17.69 5.34
CA THR A 257 -19.91 -18.66 5.65
C THR A 257 -19.37 -19.74 6.60
N VAL A 258 -20.27 -20.43 7.30
CA VAL A 258 -19.89 -21.59 8.16
C VAL A 258 -19.15 -22.66 7.35
N ARG A 259 -19.53 -22.86 6.08
CA ARG A 259 -18.86 -23.80 5.17
C ARG A 259 -17.42 -23.36 4.86
N GLU A 260 -17.23 -22.10 4.50
CA GLU A 260 -15.88 -21.56 4.25
C GLU A 260 -15.02 -21.60 5.51
N TRP A 261 -15.59 -21.26 6.67
CA TRP A 261 -14.90 -21.36 7.95
C TRP A 261 -14.41 -22.79 8.21
N LYS A 262 -15.27 -23.80 8.02
CA LYS A 262 -14.92 -25.22 8.15
C LYS A 262 -13.80 -25.66 7.18
N SER A 263 -13.67 -25.00 6.04
CA SER A 263 -12.61 -25.31 5.06
C SER A 263 -11.23 -24.77 5.46
N LEU A 264 -11.16 -23.85 6.44
CA LEU A 264 -9.89 -23.34 6.95
C LEU A 264 -9.20 -24.40 7.81
N SER A 265 -7.87 -24.41 7.81
CA SER A 265 -7.09 -25.31 8.67
C SER A 265 -7.35 -25.05 10.16
N ASP A 266 -7.22 -26.09 10.98
CA ASP A 266 -7.43 -25.96 12.43
C ASP A 266 -6.56 -24.89 13.07
N LYS A 267 -5.31 -24.75 12.58
CA LYS A 267 -4.37 -23.71 13.03
C LYS A 267 -4.88 -22.29 12.75
N VAL A 268 -5.49 -22.06 11.58
CA VAL A 268 -6.12 -20.77 11.24
C VAL A 268 -7.30 -20.53 12.17
N GLN A 269 -8.19 -21.52 12.32
CA GLN A 269 -9.36 -21.41 13.19
C GLN A 269 -8.98 -21.13 14.65
N GLU A 270 -7.94 -21.80 15.17
CA GLU A 270 -7.41 -21.61 16.52
C GLU A 270 -6.79 -20.21 16.69
N SER A 271 -6.05 -19.73 15.69
CA SER A 271 -5.50 -18.37 15.70
C SER A 271 -6.61 -17.32 15.78
N TYR A 272 -7.68 -17.45 14.98
CA TYR A 272 -8.83 -16.56 15.05
C TYR A 272 -9.61 -16.64 16.36
N ALA A 273 -9.79 -17.85 16.89
CA ALA A 273 -10.45 -18.05 18.17
C ALA A 273 -9.64 -17.40 19.32
N THR A 274 -8.30 -17.49 19.26
CA THR A 274 -7.39 -16.81 20.19
C THR A 274 -7.53 -15.30 20.10
N ILE A 275 -7.46 -14.75 18.88
CA ILE A 275 -7.67 -13.31 18.66
C ILE A 275 -9.06 -12.88 19.17
N THR A 276 -10.09 -13.69 18.94
CA THR A 276 -11.45 -13.42 19.39
C THR A 276 -11.53 -13.37 20.91
N ARG A 277 -10.96 -14.37 21.61
CA ARG A 277 -10.89 -14.41 23.07
C ARG A 277 -10.19 -13.18 23.64
N ASP A 278 -8.99 -12.90 23.14
CA ASP A 278 -8.13 -11.83 23.64
C ASP A 278 -8.79 -10.46 23.41
N ARG A 279 -9.56 -10.30 22.34
CA ARG A 279 -10.25 -9.03 22.01
C ARG A 279 -11.56 -8.84 22.76
N LEU A 280 -12.35 -9.89 22.91
CA LEU A 280 -13.60 -9.84 23.68
C LEU A 280 -13.34 -9.83 25.20
N HIS A 281 -12.09 -10.05 25.63
CA HIS A 281 -11.73 -10.35 27.01
C HIS A 281 -12.62 -11.46 27.59
N SER A 282 -12.96 -12.41 26.72
CA SER A 282 -13.85 -13.51 27.08
C SER A 282 -13.09 -14.51 27.94
N GLY A 283 -13.72 -14.94 29.04
CA GLY A 283 -13.24 -16.10 29.82
C GLY A 283 -13.52 -17.44 29.13
N GLU A 284 -14.12 -17.43 27.94
CA GLU A 284 -14.41 -18.63 27.17
C GLU A 284 -13.13 -19.28 26.64
N ASP A 285 -13.06 -20.60 26.75
CA ASP A 285 -11.97 -21.37 26.15
C ASP A 285 -12.02 -21.37 24.62
N ILE A 286 -10.85 -21.55 24.00
CA ILE A 286 -10.68 -21.58 22.54
C ILE A 286 -11.63 -22.58 21.82
N PRO A 287 -11.86 -23.81 22.33
CA PRO A 287 -12.80 -24.74 21.69
C PRO A 287 -14.25 -24.23 21.70
N VAL A 288 -14.66 -23.51 22.75
CA VAL A 288 -16.01 -22.92 22.84
C VAL A 288 -16.17 -21.84 21.76
N ILE A 289 -15.18 -20.97 21.62
CA ILE A 289 -15.18 -19.92 20.58
C ILE A 289 -15.18 -20.54 19.17
N LYS A 290 -14.40 -21.59 18.92
CA LYS A 290 -14.45 -22.32 17.64
C LYS A 290 -15.87 -22.86 17.36
N LYS A 291 -16.53 -23.43 18.37
CA LYS A 291 -17.92 -23.92 18.25
C LYS A 291 -18.90 -22.79 17.88
N LYS A 292 -18.72 -21.59 18.42
CA LYS A 292 -19.53 -20.42 18.06
C LYS A 292 -19.39 -20.04 16.58
N TYR A 293 -18.18 -20.01 16.03
CA TYR A 293 -17.98 -19.84 14.58
C TYR A 293 -18.61 -20.97 13.76
N LEU A 294 -18.51 -22.22 14.22
CA LEU A 294 -19.11 -23.39 13.55
C LEU A 294 -20.65 -23.38 13.57
N SER A 295 -21.25 -22.74 14.58
CA SER A 295 -22.69 -22.55 14.68
C SER A 295 -23.20 -21.32 13.92
N GLY A 296 -22.30 -20.41 13.53
CA GLY A 296 -22.63 -19.13 12.91
C GLY A 296 -22.99 -18.01 13.90
N GLU A 297 -22.91 -18.26 15.21
CA GLU A 297 -23.05 -17.23 16.25
C GLU A 297 -21.98 -16.14 16.07
N TYR A 298 -20.73 -16.56 15.86
CA TYR A 298 -19.64 -15.66 15.46
C TYR A 298 -19.43 -15.71 13.96
N LYS A 299 -19.23 -14.53 13.36
CA LYS A 299 -18.91 -14.36 11.94
C LYS A 299 -17.46 -13.90 11.83
N CYS A 300 -16.74 -14.38 10.82
CA CYS A 300 -15.39 -13.92 10.52
C CYS A 300 -15.47 -12.81 9.44
N PRO A 301 -15.22 -11.53 9.80
CA PRO A 301 -15.16 -10.45 8.84
C PRO A 301 -14.14 -10.68 7.74
N ARG A 302 -14.50 -10.28 6.53
CA ARG A 302 -13.66 -10.44 5.34
C ARG A 302 -13.54 -9.13 4.57
N LEU A 303 -12.32 -8.88 4.08
CA LEU A 303 -12.02 -7.85 3.12
C LEU A 303 -11.61 -8.48 1.80
N LYS A 304 -12.07 -7.89 0.70
CA LYS A 304 -11.55 -8.12 -0.64
C LYS A 304 -10.44 -7.10 -0.89
N LEU A 305 -9.29 -7.62 -1.30
CA LEU A 305 -8.08 -6.87 -1.63
C LEU A 305 -7.97 -6.83 -3.16
N THR A 306 -8.14 -5.65 -3.75
CA THR A 306 -7.95 -5.45 -5.19
C THR A 306 -6.68 -4.65 -5.43
N CYS A 307 -5.72 -5.23 -6.15
CA CYS A 307 -4.50 -4.53 -6.52
C CYS A 307 -4.86 -3.41 -7.50
N ILE A 308 -4.39 -2.19 -7.21
CA ILE A 308 -4.59 -1.01 -8.08
C ILE A 308 -3.28 -0.46 -8.62
N GLY A 309 -2.15 -1.11 -8.32
CA GLY A 309 -0.83 -0.76 -8.85
C GLY A 309 0.28 -0.87 -7.81
N PHE A 310 1.35 -0.10 -8.05
CA PHE A 310 2.55 -0.08 -7.22
C PHE A 310 2.92 1.35 -6.86
N HIS A 311 3.23 1.56 -5.60
CA HIS A 311 3.76 2.82 -5.14
C HIS A 311 5.23 2.95 -5.58
N ARG A 312 5.48 3.62 -6.72
CA ARG A 312 6.80 3.74 -7.36
C ARG A 312 7.92 4.18 -6.40
N THR A 313 7.67 5.21 -5.59
CA THR A 313 8.66 5.71 -4.61
C THR A 313 9.04 4.65 -3.57
N LEU A 314 8.05 3.93 -3.06
CA LEU A 314 8.24 2.88 -2.07
C LEU A 314 9.00 1.70 -2.65
N GLN A 315 8.61 1.28 -3.86
CA GLN A 315 9.27 0.24 -4.63
C GLN A 315 10.74 0.59 -4.92
N ALA A 316 11.02 1.83 -5.34
CA ALA A 316 12.37 2.32 -5.58
C ALA A 316 13.22 2.29 -4.31
N HIS A 317 12.69 2.70 -3.16
CA HIS A 317 13.38 2.63 -1.87
C HIS A 317 13.71 1.19 -1.48
N PHE A 318 12.76 0.28 -1.63
CA PHE A 318 12.97 -1.13 -1.33
C PHE A 318 13.85 -1.85 -2.38
N GLY A 319 13.97 -1.31 -3.59
CA GLY A 319 14.86 -1.78 -4.64
C GLY A 319 16.31 -1.37 -4.47
N THR A 320 16.55 -0.10 -4.13
CA THR A 320 17.89 0.51 -4.09
C THR A 320 18.58 0.42 -2.72
N ALA A 321 17.84 0.49 -1.61
CA ALA A 321 18.43 0.79 -0.30
C ALA A 321 19.09 -0.39 0.43
N TYR A 322 18.97 -1.62 -0.08
CA TYR A 322 19.57 -2.81 0.55
C TYR A 322 20.23 -3.68 -0.50
N LYS A 323 21.45 -3.30 -0.90
CA LYS A 323 22.48 -4.27 -1.27
C LYS A 323 23.10 -4.70 0.06
N LEU A 324 22.78 -5.92 0.50
CA LEU A 324 23.44 -6.54 1.66
C LEU A 324 24.92 -6.77 1.35
#